data_AF-A0A955CS53-F1
#
_entry.id   AF-A0A955CS53-F1
#
_cell.length_a   1.000
_cell.length_b   1.000
_cell.length_c   1.000
_cell.angle_alpha   90.00
_cell.angle_beta   90.00
_cell.angle_gamma   90.00
#
_symmetry.space_group_name_H-M   'P 1'
#
loop_
_entity.id
_entity.type
_entity.pdbx_description
1 polymer ?
#
loop_
_entity_poly.entity_id
_entity_poly.type
_entity_poly.pdbx_seq_one_letter_code
_entity_poly.pdbx_strand_id
1 'polypeptide(L)'
;MKGSLGVLVALSLLGLPAMGQPVEIFTPDRVFVLVEDGEVWDLYTSSGYVLYATRDKLFTGGLPGGEPIGRDLDVELPQGLEAQALSVLPPSVSDNKARIEISRVDGEPFDLNAFTMMMLWTQTNPIETLYEIMPIYNDEDAFDEPIRFYGTGHYGDTFHYDQTSVPTNTSLFVGYHAYKIKFLLDFAMISLVVDGPGCPPDLTGDGQLDFFDVSAFLSAYQNQDPAADFTGDGMFDFFDVSAFLSGYTAGCP
;
A
#
# COMPACT_ATOMS: atom_id res chain seq x y z
N MET A 1 21.54 -5.53 6.51
CA MET A 1 22.04 -6.16 5.28
C MET A 1 21.20 -5.63 4.14
N LYS A 2 21.81 -4.94 3.16
CA LYS A 2 21.12 -4.51 1.94
C LYS A 2 20.89 -5.75 1.08
N GLY A 3 19.67 -6.29 1.10
CA GLY A 3 19.19 -7.26 0.14
C GLY A 3 18.08 -6.59 -0.64
N SER A 4 18.39 -6.12 -1.85
CA SER A 4 17.39 -5.77 -2.85
C SER A 4 16.58 -7.05 -3.10
N LEU A 5 15.30 -7.02 -2.74
CA LEU A 5 14.37 -8.13 -2.91
C LEU A 5 13.91 -8.13 -4.38
N GLY A 6 14.82 -8.50 -5.28
CA GLY A 6 14.48 -8.81 -6.66
C GLY A 6 13.83 -10.19 -6.75
N VAL A 7 12.57 -10.30 -6.34
CA VAL A 7 11.79 -11.54 -6.50
C VAL A 7 10.96 -11.41 -7.77
N LEU A 8 11.35 -12.17 -8.80
CA LEU A 8 10.56 -12.34 -10.02
C LEU A 8 9.42 -13.31 -9.71
N VAL A 9 8.26 -12.80 -9.27
CA VAL A 9 7.06 -13.60 -9.02
C VAL A 9 6.37 -13.88 -10.36
N ALA A 10 6.20 -15.16 -10.70
CA ALA A 10 5.31 -15.57 -11.79
C ALA A 10 3.85 -15.38 -11.32
N LEU A 11 3.29 -14.21 -11.61
CA LEU A 11 1.94 -13.80 -11.19
C LEU A 11 0.88 -14.52 -12.04
N SER A 12 0.02 -15.32 -11.41
CA SER A 12 -1.24 -15.72 -12.04
C SER A 12 -2.14 -14.47 -12.17
N LEU A 13 -2.67 -14.22 -13.36
CA LEU A 13 -3.60 -13.11 -13.64
C LEU A 13 -4.86 -13.21 -12.76
N LEU A 14 -4.81 -12.61 -11.58
CA LEU A 14 -5.99 -12.14 -10.85
C LEU A 14 -6.13 -10.66 -11.23
N GLY A 15 -7.33 -10.28 -11.68
CA GLY A 15 -7.62 -8.99 -12.30
C GLY A 15 -7.03 -7.82 -11.51
N LEU A 16 -6.26 -6.98 -12.20
CA LEU A 16 -5.84 -5.69 -11.69
C LEU A 16 -7.12 -4.85 -11.45
N PRO A 17 -7.24 -4.13 -10.33
CA PRO A 17 -8.27 -3.12 -10.19
C PRO A 17 -8.10 -2.07 -11.31
N ALA A 18 -9.21 -1.44 -11.71
CA ALA A 18 -9.26 -0.28 -12.59
C ALA A 18 -8.17 0.75 -12.21
N MET A 19 -7.38 1.20 -13.18
CA MET A 19 -6.28 2.13 -12.93
C MET A 19 -6.82 3.55 -12.68
N GLY A 20 -6.25 4.28 -11.71
CA GLY A 20 -6.65 5.65 -11.38
C GLY A 20 -7.92 5.80 -10.53
N GLN A 21 -8.40 4.71 -9.92
CA GLN A 21 -9.36 4.79 -8.83
C GLN A 21 -8.70 4.33 -7.52
N PRO A 22 -8.99 5.00 -6.39
CA PRO A 22 -8.53 4.53 -5.09
C PRO A 22 -8.92 3.06 -4.86
N VAL A 23 -7.92 2.23 -4.61
CA VAL A 23 -8.05 0.82 -4.27
C VAL A 23 -8.03 0.69 -2.76
N GLU A 24 -9.15 0.25 -2.19
CA GLU A 24 -9.17 -0.25 -0.82
C GLU A 24 -8.68 -1.70 -0.81
N ILE A 25 -7.55 -1.94 -0.14
CA ILE A 25 -6.85 -3.23 -0.14
C ILE A 25 -7.61 -4.29 0.68
N PHE A 26 -8.12 -3.90 1.85
CA PHE A 26 -8.76 -4.81 2.80
C PHE A 26 -10.28 -4.74 2.68
N THR A 27 -10.84 -5.57 1.82
CA THR A 27 -12.30 -5.74 1.70
C THR A 27 -12.67 -7.23 1.65
N PRO A 28 -13.89 -7.61 2.11
CA PRO A 28 -14.28 -9.03 2.23
C PRO A 28 -14.25 -9.85 0.93
N ASP A 29 -14.30 -9.18 -0.22
CA ASP A 29 -14.31 -9.76 -1.57
C ASP A 29 -12.89 -9.92 -2.16
N ARG A 30 -11.85 -9.37 -1.51
CA ARG A 30 -10.48 -9.43 -2.01
C ARG A 30 -9.82 -10.76 -1.67
N VAL A 31 -9.10 -11.30 -2.65
CA VAL A 31 -8.31 -12.52 -2.50
C VAL A 31 -6.87 -12.15 -2.22
N PHE A 32 -6.34 -12.66 -1.11
CA PHE A 32 -4.93 -12.57 -0.77
C PHE A 32 -4.25 -13.91 -1.02
N VAL A 33 -3.11 -13.86 -1.69
CA VAL A 33 -2.30 -15.04 -1.97
C VAL A 33 -1.00 -14.92 -1.19
N LEU A 34 -0.71 -15.89 -0.32
CA LEU A 34 0.62 -16.02 0.28
C LEU A 34 1.61 -16.43 -0.82
N VAL A 35 2.59 -15.57 -1.09
CA VAL A 35 3.57 -15.76 -2.16
C VAL A 35 4.86 -16.36 -1.62
N GLU A 36 5.31 -15.86 -0.48
CA GLU A 36 6.53 -16.32 0.18
C GLU A 36 6.36 -16.11 1.69
N ASP A 37 7.06 -16.92 2.47
CA ASP A 37 7.12 -16.73 3.91
C ASP A 37 8.51 -17.06 4.44
N GLY A 38 8.87 -16.40 5.54
CA GLY A 38 10.12 -16.63 6.25
C GLY A 38 9.89 -17.00 7.71
N GLU A 39 10.98 -17.15 8.46
CA GLU A 39 10.94 -17.50 9.88
C GLU A 39 10.11 -16.52 10.72
N VAL A 40 10.12 -15.23 10.36
CA VAL A 40 9.49 -14.15 11.13
C VAL A 40 8.72 -13.16 10.26
N TRP A 41 8.27 -13.58 9.09
CA TRP A 41 7.52 -12.73 8.18
C TRP A 41 6.71 -13.54 7.18
N ASP A 42 5.70 -12.89 6.60
CA ASP A 42 4.92 -13.38 5.47
C ASP A 42 4.88 -12.32 4.36
N LEU A 43 4.76 -12.76 3.12
CA LEU A 43 4.63 -11.93 1.92
C LEU A 43 3.39 -12.35 1.14
N TYR A 44 2.45 -11.42 1.02
CA TYR A 44 1.18 -11.63 0.33
C TYR A 44 1.12 -10.79 -0.95
N THR A 45 0.30 -11.21 -1.91
CA THR A 45 -0.14 -10.35 -3.01
C THR A 45 -1.66 -10.23 -3.04
N SER A 46 -2.14 -9.04 -3.35
CA SER A 46 -3.55 -8.74 -3.61
C SER A 46 -3.66 -7.49 -4.48
N SER A 47 -4.56 -7.50 -5.46
CA SER A 47 -4.95 -6.30 -6.22
C SER A 47 -3.79 -5.55 -6.91
N GLY A 48 -2.75 -6.26 -7.35
CA GLY A 48 -1.56 -5.65 -7.96
C GLY A 48 -0.52 -5.14 -6.95
N TYR A 49 -0.71 -5.37 -5.65
CA TYR A 49 0.21 -4.97 -4.59
C TYR A 49 0.84 -6.19 -3.91
N VAL A 50 2.07 -5.99 -3.45
CA VAL A 50 2.82 -6.88 -2.56
C VAL A 50 2.74 -6.31 -1.15
N LEU A 51 2.45 -7.17 -0.18
CA LEU A 51 2.29 -6.84 1.23
C LEU A 51 3.21 -7.72 2.06
N TYR A 52 4.23 -7.12 2.66
CA TYR A 52 5.08 -7.77 3.65
C TYR A 52 4.54 -7.49 5.05
N ALA A 53 4.55 -8.48 5.94
CA ALA A 53 4.28 -8.29 7.36
C ALA A 53 5.26 -9.07 8.24
N THR A 54 5.78 -8.43 9.29
CA THR A 54 6.51 -9.14 10.35
C THR A 54 5.56 -10.05 11.15
N ARG A 55 6.01 -11.26 11.46
CA ARG A 55 5.25 -12.31 12.15
C ARG A 55 6.04 -12.87 13.32
N ASP A 56 5.47 -12.88 14.52
CA ASP A 56 6.03 -13.65 15.63
C ASP A 56 5.50 -15.10 15.57
N LYS A 57 6.00 -15.87 14.60
CA LYS A 57 5.49 -17.23 14.30
C LYS A 57 5.71 -18.22 15.44
N LEU A 58 6.61 -17.92 16.38
CA LEU A 58 6.75 -18.70 17.60
C LEU A 58 5.50 -18.54 18.47
N PHE A 59 5.00 -17.31 18.61
CA PHE A 59 3.89 -17.00 19.50
C PHE A 59 2.52 -17.23 18.86
N THR A 60 2.38 -16.91 17.56
CA THR A 60 1.09 -16.94 16.85
C THR A 60 0.99 -17.99 15.75
N GLY A 61 1.97 -18.88 15.68
CA GLY A 61 1.96 -20.00 14.76
C GLY A 61 2.41 -19.61 13.35
N GLY A 62 2.43 -20.59 12.45
CA GLY A 62 2.99 -20.45 11.10
C GLY A 62 4.36 -21.11 10.91
N LEU A 63 4.93 -21.73 11.96
CA LEU A 63 6.07 -22.64 11.82
C LEU A 63 5.60 -24.07 11.48
N PRO A 64 6.32 -24.82 10.62
CA PRO A 64 5.97 -26.21 10.30
C PRO A 64 5.92 -27.10 11.56
N GLY A 65 4.74 -27.66 11.85
CA GLY A 65 4.55 -28.67 12.90
C GLY A 65 4.56 -28.15 14.35
N GLY A 66 4.48 -26.82 14.55
CA GLY A 66 4.36 -26.22 15.88
C GLY A 66 2.96 -25.69 16.13
N GLU A 67 2.32 -26.15 17.21
CA GLU A 67 1.20 -25.41 17.81
C GLU A 67 1.75 -24.09 18.38
N PRO A 68 1.04 -22.95 18.22
CA PRO A 68 1.46 -21.69 18.79
C PRO A 68 1.57 -21.82 20.32
N ILE A 69 2.65 -21.30 20.90
CA ILE A 69 2.77 -21.25 22.38
C ILE A 69 1.94 -20.13 23.00
N GLY A 70 1.46 -19.20 22.17
CA GLY A 70 0.76 -17.99 22.58
C GLY A 70 -0.72 -18.03 22.19
N ARG A 71 -1.07 -17.26 21.16
CA ARG A 71 -2.44 -16.93 20.77
C ARG A 71 -2.62 -16.96 19.26
N ASP A 72 -3.85 -17.07 18.79
CA ASP A 72 -4.18 -16.84 17.38
C ASP A 72 -4.03 -15.35 17.01
N LEU A 73 -4.14 -15.04 15.72
CA LEU A 73 -4.16 -13.66 15.26
C LEU A 73 -5.42 -12.90 15.71
N ASP A 74 -5.25 -11.62 16.00
CA ASP A 74 -6.38 -10.74 16.31
C ASP A 74 -7.06 -10.26 15.04
N VAL A 75 -6.27 -10.00 13.99
CA VAL A 75 -6.75 -9.59 12.67
C VAL A 75 -6.20 -10.50 11.59
N GLU A 76 -7.11 -11.16 10.89
CA GLU A 76 -6.81 -12.02 9.76
C GLU A 76 -7.18 -11.34 8.43
N LEU A 77 -6.53 -11.80 7.36
CA LEU A 77 -6.93 -11.43 6.00
C LEU A 77 -8.29 -12.10 5.68
N PRO A 78 -9.20 -11.43 4.94
CA PRO A 78 -9.02 -10.13 4.28
C PRO A 78 -9.44 -8.91 5.13
N GLN A 79 -9.80 -9.08 6.40
CA GLN A 79 -10.29 -7.98 7.26
C GLN A 79 -9.19 -6.98 7.62
N GLY A 80 -7.93 -7.40 7.56
CA GLY A 80 -6.76 -6.55 7.72
C GLY A 80 -5.48 -7.37 7.72
N LEU A 81 -4.36 -6.69 7.88
CA LEU A 81 -3.04 -7.30 7.96
C LEU A 81 -2.41 -6.96 9.31
N GLU A 82 -2.25 -7.98 10.15
CA GLU A 82 -1.56 -7.88 11.44
C GLU A 82 -0.04 -8.03 11.28
N ALA A 83 0.71 -7.10 11.85
CA ALA A 83 2.15 -7.16 12.00
C ALA A 83 2.54 -7.18 13.47
N GLN A 84 3.48 -8.07 13.79
CA GLN A 84 3.85 -8.39 15.16
C GLN A 84 5.29 -7.99 15.44
N ALA A 85 5.52 -7.46 16.63
CA ALA A 85 6.85 -7.31 17.16
C ALA A 85 7.37 -8.70 17.57
N LEU A 86 8.66 -8.93 17.38
CA LEU A 86 9.26 -10.23 17.64
C LEU A 86 9.63 -10.34 19.12
N SER A 87 9.01 -11.30 19.82
CA SER A 87 9.34 -11.62 21.21
C SER A 87 10.74 -12.21 21.36
N VAL A 88 11.19 -12.95 20.35
CA VAL A 88 12.51 -13.56 20.28
C VAL A 88 13.07 -13.34 18.88
N LEU A 89 14.26 -12.75 18.79
CA LEU A 89 14.95 -12.52 17.52
C LEU A 89 15.74 -13.75 17.09
N PRO A 90 15.53 -14.29 15.87
CA PRO A 90 16.47 -15.20 15.25
C PRO A 90 17.84 -14.54 15.05
N PRO A 91 18.95 -15.31 14.97
CA PRO A 91 20.29 -14.75 14.79
C PRO A 91 20.48 -13.88 13.54
N SER A 92 19.63 -14.06 12.52
CA SER A 92 19.65 -13.32 11.25
C SER A 92 18.89 -11.98 11.31
N VAL A 93 18.16 -11.71 12.39
CA VAL A 93 17.25 -10.56 12.50
C VAL A 93 17.72 -9.65 13.62
N SER A 94 17.98 -8.38 13.30
CA SER A 94 18.53 -7.41 14.25
C SER A 94 17.48 -6.40 14.77
N ASP A 95 16.26 -6.46 14.27
CA ASP A 95 15.20 -5.50 14.59
C ASP A 95 13.91 -6.27 14.90
N ASN A 96 13.38 -6.05 16.10
CA ASN A 96 12.21 -6.73 16.63
C ASN A 96 10.89 -5.97 16.40
N LYS A 97 10.92 -4.83 15.71
CA LYS A 97 9.73 -4.01 15.49
C LYS A 97 8.74 -4.68 14.53
N ALA A 98 7.46 -4.49 14.81
CA ALA A 98 6.38 -4.80 13.88
C ALA A 98 6.52 -3.94 12.64
N ARG A 99 6.37 -4.55 11.46
CA ARG A 99 6.44 -3.87 10.17
C ARG A 99 5.37 -4.37 9.21
N ILE A 100 4.83 -3.43 8.46
CA ILE A 100 4.15 -3.68 7.20
C ILE A 100 4.91 -2.92 6.12
N GLU A 101 5.19 -3.57 4.99
CA GLU A 101 5.66 -2.88 3.80
C GLU A 101 4.67 -3.15 2.66
N ILE A 102 4.36 -2.11 1.88
CA ILE A 102 3.54 -2.23 0.68
C ILE A 102 4.30 -1.67 -0.52
N SER A 103 4.28 -2.40 -1.62
CA SER A 103 4.78 -1.98 -2.93
C SER A 103 3.83 -2.48 -4.03
N ARG A 104 3.94 -1.94 -5.24
CA ARG A 104 3.29 -2.55 -6.41
C ARG A 104 4.06 -3.78 -6.90
N VAL A 105 3.36 -4.71 -7.54
CA VAL A 105 3.96 -5.91 -8.15
C VAL A 105 4.79 -5.56 -9.40
N ASP A 106 4.38 -4.55 -10.15
CA ASP A 106 5.10 -4.00 -11.31
C ASP A 106 6.28 -3.10 -10.91
N GLY A 107 6.37 -2.70 -9.64
CA GLY A 107 7.42 -1.83 -9.11
C GLY A 107 7.20 -0.35 -9.36
N GLU A 108 6.07 0.06 -9.92
CA GLU A 108 5.80 1.46 -10.26
C GLU A 108 5.39 2.28 -9.01
N PRO A 109 5.60 3.60 -9.02
CA PRO A 109 5.23 4.45 -7.90
C PRO A 109 3.71 4.52 -7.71
N PHE A 110 3.23 4.78 -6.49
CA PHE A 110 1.81 4.92 -6.17
C PHE A 110 1.60 5.85 -4.96
N ASP A 111 0.36 6.26 -4.76
CA ASP A 111 -0.06 7.16 -3.69
C ASP A 111 -0.65 6.36 -2.54
N LEU A 112 -0.34 6.76 -1.31
CA LEU A 112 -1.00 6.26 -0.10
C LEU A 112 -1.98 7.33 0.37
N ASN A 113 -3.24 7.19 -0.02
CA ASN A 113 -4.26 8.22 0.21
C ASN A 113 -4.80 8.22 1.64
N ALA A 114 -5.11 7.05 2.18
CA ALA A 114 -5.61 6.93 3.54
C ALA A 114 -5.29 5.56 4.13
N PHE A 115 -5.27 5.47 5.46
CA PHE A 115 -5.12 4.20 6.15
C PHE A 115 -5.77 4.24 7.54
N THR A 116 -6.14 3.07 8.04
CA THR A 116 -6.66 2.89 9.39
C THR A 116 -5.89 1.77 10.08
N MET A 117 -5.31 2.10 11.23
CA MET A 117 -4.56 1.17 12.07
C MET A 117 -5.37 0.79 13.30
N MET A 118 -5.31 -0.47 13.71
CA MET A 118 -5.83 -0.93 15.00
C MET A 118 -4.67 -1.22 15.95
N MET A 119 -4.76 -0.67 17.16
CA MET A 119 -3.80 -0.97 18.22
C MET A 119 -4.10 -2.34 18.82
N LEU A 120 -3.09 -3.22 18.84
CA LEU A 120 -3.17 -4.54 19.49
C LEU A 120 -2.51 -4.55 20.86
N TRP A 121 -2.45 -3.36 21.48
CA TRP A 121 -1.88 -3.15 22.81
C TRP A 121 -2.57 -1.98 23.51
N THR A 122 -2.43 -1.89 24.83
CA THR A 122 -2.99 -0.79 25.64
C THR A 122 -1.92 0.19 26.08
N GLN A 123 -1.98 1.45 25.62
CA GLN A 123 -1.09 2.54 26.03
C GLN A 123 -1.83 3.59 26.86
N THR A 124 -1.44 3.75 28.13
CA THR A 124 -2.10 4.70 29.04
C THR A 124 -1.30 5.99 29.29
N ASN A 125 -0.08 6.11 28.76
CA ASN A 125 0.74 7.33 28.83
C ASN A 125 0.96 7.96 27.44
N PRO A 126 0.73 9.27 27.26
CA PRO A 126 0.69 9.92 25.95
C PRO A 126 2.06 10.30 25.37
N ILE A 127 3.10 9.53 25.64
CA ILE A 127 4.43 9.82 25.11
C ILE A 127 4.81 8.71 24.15
N GLU A 128 5.21 9.13 22.95
CA GLU A 128 5.87 8.38 21.88
C GLU A 128 4.96 8.00 20.71
N THR A 129 5.50 8.28 19.53
CA THR A 129 4.94 8.04 18.21
C THR A 129 4.39 6.61 18.06
N LEU A 130 3.19 6.46 17.49
CA LEU A 130 2.63 5.15 17.19
C LEU A 130 3.21 4.61 15.89
N TYR A 131 3.07 5.33 14.78
CA TYR A 131 3.43 4.76 13.49
C TYR A 131 4.47 5.63 12.81
N GLU A 132 5.56 5.00 12.40
CA GLU A 132 6.58 5.64 11.57
C GLU A 132 6.40 5.12 10.15
N ILE A 133 6.15 6.02 9.20
CA ILE A 133 6.03 5.70 7.78
C ILE A 133 7.21 6.32 7.03
N MET A 134 7.99 5.48 6.36
CA MET A 134 9.04 5.89 5.43
C MET A 134 8.63 5.51 4.01
N PRO A 135 8.27 6.47 3.16
CA PRO A 135 8.16 6.23 1.74
C PRO A 135 9.52 5.94 1.11
N ILE A 136 9.50 5.12 0.07
CA ILE A 136 10.69 4.68 -0.65
C ILE A 136 10.58 5.16 -2.10
N TYR A 137 11.64 5.82 -2.58
CA TYR A 137 11.75 6.25 -3.97
C TYR A 137 12.96 5.57 -4.59
N ASN A 138 12.77 4.75 -5.64
CA ASN A 138 13.84 4.00 -6.30
C ASN A 138 14.75 3.24 -5.31
N ASP A 139 14.15 2.44 -4.42
CA ASP A 139 14.84 1.66 -3.38
C ASP A 139 15.57 2.47 -2.27
N GLU A 140 15.43 3.79 -2.24
CA GLU A 140 16.03 4.66 -1.23
C GLU A 140 14.96 5.31 -0.34
N ASP A 141 15.32 5.60 0.91
CA ASP A 141 14.46 6.35 1.84
C ASP A 141 14.17 7.74 1.23
N ALA A 142 12.90 8.09 1.09
CA ALA A 142 12.49 9.35 0.49
C ALA A 142 12.78 10.58 1.37
N PHE A 143 12.92 10.37 2.69
CA PHE A 143 13.15 11.41 3.67
C PHE A 143 14.31 11.05 4.59
N ASP A 144 14.95 12.08 5.18
CA ASP A 144 16.00 11.89 6.19
C ASP A 144 15.46 11.23 7.48
N GLU A 145 14.20 11.50 7.82
CA GLU A 145 13.48 10.90 8.95
C GLU A 145 12.09 10.42 8.52
N PRO A 146 11.58 9.32 9.10
CA PRO A 146 10.23 8.85 8.81
C PRO A 146 9.17 9.84 9.31
N ILE A 147 8.04 9.87 8.63
CA ILE A 147 6.88 10.66 9.04
C ILE A 147 6.18 9.96 10.20
N ARG A 148 5.89 10.71 11.26
CA ARG A 148 5.40 10.19 12.55
C ARG A 148 3.91 10.49 12.73
N PHE A 149 3.14 9.43 12.97
CA PHE A 149 1.71 9.50 13.28
C PHE A 149 1.47 9.23 14.76
N TYR A 150 0.52 9.97 15.33
CA TYR A 150 0.26 10.00 16.77
C TYR A 150 -1.14 9.51 17.10
N GLY A 151 -1.23 8.66 18.12
CA GLY A 151 -2.48 8.23 18.72
C GLY A 151 -2.22 7.69 20.12
N THR A 152 -3.26 7.65 20.93
CA THR A 152 -3.21 7.11 22.30
C THR A 152 -4.51 6.38 22.54
N GLY A 153 -4.43 5.15 23.05
CA GLY A 153 -5.62 4.33 23.20
C GLY A 153 -5.36 2.99 23.87
N HIS A 154 -6.44 2.24 23.99
CA HIS A 154 -6.47 0.88 24.50
C HIS A 154 -6.42 -0.13 23.35
N TYR A 155 -6.24 -1.39 23.73
CA TYR A 155 -6.36 -2.51 22.80
C TYR A 155 -7.70 -2.43 22.04
N GLY A 156 -7.64 -2.55 20.71
CA GLY A 156 -8.80 -2.49 19.82
C GLY A 156 -9.16 -1.07 19.33
N ASP A 157 -8.53 -0.02 19.86
CA ASP A 157 -8.74 1.34 19.36
C ASP A 157 -8.17 1.49 17.94
N THR A 158 -8.91 2.18 17.08
CA THR A 158 -8.56 2.40 15.68
C THR A 158 -8.22 3.86 15.40
N PHE A 159 -7.19 4.09 14.59
CA PHE A 159 -6.70 5.42 14.22
C PHE A 159 -6.70 5.55 12.71
N HIS A 160 -7.52 6.46 12.20
CA HIS A 160 -7.65 6.76 10.79
C HIS A 160 -6.82 8.00 10.43
N TYR A 161 -6.12 7.94 9.30
CA TYR A 161 -5.41 9.08 8.72
C TYR A 161 -5.68 9.15 7.22
N ASP A 162 -5.96 10.36 6.76
CA ASP A 162 -6.17 10.75 5.38
C ASP A 162 -5.46 12.07 5.10
N GLN A 163 -5.69 12.66 3.92
CA GLN A 163 -5.08 13.93 3.52
C GLN A 163 -5.54 15.14 4.35
N THR A 164 -6.64 15.01 5.11
CA THR A 164 -7.23 16.10 5.89
C THR A 164 -6.88 16.04 7.38
N SER A 165 -6.25 14.95 7.80
CA SER A 165 -5.92 14.66 9.19
C SER A 165 -4.92 15.66 9.80
N VAL A 166 -4.99 15.80 11.13
CA VAL A 166 -4.20 16.77 11.91
C VAL A 166 -3.67 16.07 13.17
N PRO A 167 -2.41 16.30 13.59
CA PRO A 167 -1.40 17.20 13.02
C PRO A 167 -0.61 16.61 11.85
N THR A 168 -0.67 15.29 11.66
CA THR A 168 0.00 14.58 10.56
C THR A 168 -1.05 13.97 9.64
N ASN A 169 -0.81 14.00 8.33
CA ASN A 169 -1.68 13.45 7.29
C ASN A 169 -0.87 12.76 6.19
N THR A 170 -1.57 12.21 5.21
CA THR A 170 -1.02 11.48 4.06
C THR A 170 -0.69 12.36 2.84
N SER A 171 -0.84 13.69 2.92
CA SER A 171 -0.68 14.58 1.76
C SER A 171 0.72 14.56 1.12
N LEU A 172 1.73 14.08 1.85
CA LEU A 172 3.10 13.92 1.36
C LEU A 172 3.37 12.54 0.72
N PHE A 173 2.40 11.64 0.69
CA PHE A 173 2.54 10.25 0.23
C PHE A 173 2.05 10.08 -1.20
N VAL A 174 2.74 10.76 -2.12
CA VAL A 174 2.43 10.80 -3.55
C VAL A 174 3.63 10.36 -4.37
N GLY A 175 3.45 9.36 -5.25
CA GLY A 175 4.45 8.93 -6.23
C GLY A 175 5.65 8.16 -5.66
N TYR A 176 5.44 7.29 -4.66
CA TYR A 176 6.51 6.47 -4.08
C TYR A 176 6.38 4.99 -4.46
N HIS A 177 7.51 4.30 -4.56
CA HIS A 177 7.59 2.90 -5.01
C HIS A 177 7.21 1.91 -3.91
N ALA A 178 7.38 2.31 -2.65
CA ALA A 178 6.93 1.53 -1.51
C ALA A 178 6.70 2.43 -0.28
N TYR A 179 5.98 1.89 0.71
CA TYR A 179 5.84 2.50 2.02
C TYR A 179 6.21 1.48 3.09
N LYS A 180 7.18 1.84 3.95
CA LYS A 180 7.56 1.05 5.11
C LYS A 180 6.90 1.63 6.36
N ILE A 181 5.95 0.90 6.91
CA ILE A 181 5.23 1.26 8.13
C ILE A 181 5.79 0.41 9.27
N LYS A 182 6.20 1.04 10.37
CA LYS A 182 6.71 0.33 11.54
C LYS A 182 6.19 0.89 12.85
N PHE A 183 6.09 0.01 13.84
CA PHE A 183 5.80 0.34 15.23
C PHE A 183 6.60 -0.58 16.18
N LEU A 184 6.79 -0.11 17.40
CA LEU A 184 7.50 -0.84 18.46
C LEU A 184 6.76 -2.10 18.92
N LEU A 185 5.44 -2.14 18.77
CA LEU A 185 4.56 -3.21 19.24
C LEU A 185 3.65 -3.71 18.12
N ASP A 186 2.87 -4.74 18.41
CA ASP A 186 1.88 -5.31 17.50
C ASP A 186 0.84 -4.28 17.08
N PHE A 187 0.48 -4.32 15.80
CA PHE A 187 -0.60 -3.52 15.23
C PHE A 187 -1.21 -4.25 14.03
N ALA A 188 -2.42 -3.83 13.63
CA ALA A 188 -3.01 -4.26 12.38
C ALA A 188 -3.36 -3.06 11.48
N MET A 189 -3.13 -3.20 10.19
CA MET A 189 -3.67 -2.32 9.17
C MET A 189 -5.02 -2.89 8.73
N ILE A 190 -6.11 -2.19 9.05
CA ILE A 190 -7.49 -2.68 8.80
C ILE A 190 -8.21 -1.95 7.67
N SER A 191 -7.65 -0.83 7.21
CA SER A 191 -8.02 -0.18 5.95
C SER A 191 -6.77 0.46 5.38
N LEU A 192 -6.60 0.36 4.06
CA LEU A 192 -5.49 0.93 3.32
C LEU A 192 -6.00 1.28 1.94
N VAL A 193 -6.04 2.57 1.67
CA VAL A 193 -6.52 3.15 0.42
C VAL A 193 -5.30 3.68 -0.30
N VAL A 194 -4.96 3.02 -1.39
CA VAL A 194 -3.86 3.39 -2.28
C VAL A 194 -4.43 3.78 -3.63
N ASP A 195 -3.73 4.63 -4.34
CA ASP A 195 -4.07 4.92 -5.73
C ASP A 195 -2.82 4.69 -6.55
N GLY A 196 -2.97 4.00 -7.67
CA GLY A 196 -1.85 3.89 -8.61
C GLY A 196 -1.41 5.30 -9.03
N PRO A 197 -0.23 5.46 -9.67
CA PRO A 197 -0.09 6.58 -10.55
C PRO A 197 -1.24 6.40 -11.54
N GLY A 198 -2.15 7.37 -11.60
CA GLY A 198 -3.31 7.24 -12.47
C GLY A 198 -2.85 6.71 -13.83
N CYS A 199 -3.73 5.98 -14.50
CA CYS A 199 -3.59 5.82 -15.94
C CYS A 199 -4.47 6.91 -16.56
N PRO A 200 -4.03 8.19 -16.63
CA PRO A 200 -4.79 9.21 -17.33
C PRO A 200 -5.35 8.74 -18.68
N PRO A 201 -4.63 7.94 -19.49
CA PRO A 201 -5.16 7.47 -20.76
C PRO A 201 -6.23 6.37 -20.67
N ASP A 202 -6.45 5.70 -19.53
CA ASP A 202 -7.56 4.74 -19.32
C ASP A 202 -8.80 5.51 -18.87
N LEU A 203 -9.54 5.99 -19.86
CA LEU A 203 -10.72 6.82 -19.63
C LEU A 203 -11.99 6.00 -19.44
N THR A 204 -11.95 4.71 -19.74
CA THR A 204 -13.04 3.79 -19.41
C THR A 204 -12.95 3.27 -17.99
N GLY A 205 -11.74 3.30 -17.40
CA GLY A 205 -11.44 2.75 -16.08
C GLY A 205 -11.53 1.23 -16.07
N ASP A 206 -11.28 0.55 -17.19
CA ASP A 206 -11.36 -0.91 -17.28
C ASP A 206 -9.99 -1.59 -17.18
N GLY A 207 -8.92 -0.80 -17.05
CA GLY A 207 -7.54 -1.25 -16.91
C GLY A 207 -6.90 -1.72 -18.22
N GLN A 208 -7.55 -1.53 -19.37
CA GLN A 208 -7.00 -1.88 -20.68
C GLN A 208 -6.90 -0.62 -21.54
N LEU A 209 -5.68 -0.27 -21.97
CA LEU A 209 -5.53 0.76 -22.99
C LEU A 209 -5.87 0.22 -24.36
N ASP A 210 -7.08 0.51 -24.82
CA ASP A 210 -7.55 0.07 -26.13
C ASP A 210 -8.29 1.18 -26.90
N PHE A 211 -9.05 0.79 -27.92
CA PHE A 211 -9.77 1.74 -28.75
C PHE A 211 -10.88 2.48 -27.97
N PHE A 212 -11.45 1.89 -26.93
CA PHE A 212 -12.53 2.47 -26.15
C PHE A 212 -12.05 3.70 -25.36
N ASP A 213 -10.82 3.74 -24.88
CA ASP A 213 -10.25 4.93 -24.23
C ASP A 213 -10.02 6.06 -25.22
N VAL A 214 -9.52 5.75 -26.40
CA VAL A 214 -9.36 6.74 -27.48
C VAL A 214 -10.74 7.29 -27.87
N SER A 215 -11.76 6.44 -27.95
CA SER A 215 -13.12 6.87 -28.21
C SER A 215 -13.68 7.75 -27.09
N ALA A 216 -13.40 7.42 -25.82
CA ALA A 216 -13.80 8.22 -24.67
C ALA A 216 -13.10 9.59 -24.66
N PHE A 217 -11.79 9.63 -24.94
CA PHE A 217 -11.02 10.87 -25.07
C PHE A 217 -11.59 11.78 -26.15
N LEU A 218 -11.84 11.24 -27.35
CA LEU A 218 -12.39 12.03 -28.46
C LEU A 218 -13.79 12.60 -28.14
N SER A 219 -14.61 11.86 -27.41
CA SER A 219 -15.91 12.33 -26.95
C SER A 219 -15.78 13.42 -25.89
N ALA A 220 -14.90 13.25 -24.90
CA ALA A 220 -14.62 14.25 -23.87
C ALA A 220 -14.05 15.54 -24.48
N TYR A 221 -13.10 15.43 -25.41
CA TYR A 221 -12.47 16.55 -26.10
C TYR A 221 -13.46 17.36 -26.94
N GLN A 222 -14.38 16.71 -27.67
CA GLN A 222 -15.43 17.40 -28.43
C GLN A 222 -16.42 18.16 -27.54
N ASN A 223 -16.66 17.66 -26.33
CA ASN A 223 -17.57 18.27 -25.37
C ASN A 223 -16.87 19.27 -24.42
N GLN A 224 -15.54 19.46 -24.56
CA GLN A 224 -14.73 20.26 -23.63
C GLN A 224 -14.93 19.81 -22.17
N ASP A 225 -15.02 18.49 -21.98
CA ASP A 225 -15.12 17.88 -20.66
C ASP A 225 -13.74 17.92 -19.97
N PRO A 226 -13.63 18.32 -18.69
CA PRO A 226 -12.37 18.31 -17.94
C PRO A 226 -11.58 17.00 -18.02
N ALA A 227 -12.22 15.86 -18.27
CA ALA A 227 -11.54 14.58 -18.51
C ALA A 227 -10.62 14.57 -19.74
N ALA A 228 -10.75 15.52 -20.66
CA ALA A 228 -9.87 15.68 -21.84
C ALA A 228 -8.80 16.77 -21.69
N ASP A 229 -8.75 17.48 -20.56
CA ASP A 229 -7.72 18.48 -20.24
C ASP A 229 -6.51 17.77 -19.60
N PHE A 230 -5.66 17.18 -20.44
CA PHE A 230 -4.52 16.39 -19.99
C PHE A 230 -3.33 17.24 -19.55
N THR A 231 -3.37 18.55 -19.86
CA THR A 231 -2.36 19.50 -19.38
C THR A 231 -2.77 20.21 -18.09
N GLY A 232 -4.07 20.19 -17.77
CA GLY A 232 -4.66 20.81 -16.58
C GLY A 232 -4.71 22.33 -16.65
N ASP A 233 -4.63 22.92 -17.86
CA ASP A 233 -4.53 24.37 -18.05
C ASP A 233 -5.88 25.04 -18.39
N GLY A 234 -6.95 24.24 -18.50
CA GLY A 234 -8.30 24.66 -18.84
C GLY A 234 -8.52 24.99 -20.31
N MET A 235 -7.52 24.78 -21.17
CA MET A 235 -7.62 24.85 -22.62
C MET A 235 -7.71 23.43 -23.19
N PHE A 236 -8.44 23.27 -24.31
CA PHE A 236 -8.57 22.00 -25.01
C PHE A 236 -7.95 22.15 -26.39
N ASP A 237 -6.66 21.86 -26.51
CA ASP A 237 -5.89 22.11 -27.71
C ASP A 237 -5.01 20.92 -28.12
N PHE A 238 -4.02 21.15 -28.98
CA PHE A 238 -3.14 20.09 -29.46
C PHE A 238 -2.27 19.48 -28.34
N PHE A 239 -1.96 20.25 -27.30
CA PHE A 239 -1.10 19.80 -26.21
C PHE A 239 -1.79 18.72 -25.37
N ASP A 240 -3.11 18.77 -25.18
CA ASP A 240 -3.86 17.70 -24.50
C ASP A 240 -3.85 16.40 -25.31
N VAL A 241 -4.04 16.50 -26.62
CA VAL A 241 -3.97 15.34 -27.53
C VAL A 241 -2.57 14.74 -27.49
N SER A 242 -1.53 15.58 -27.52
CA SER A 242 -0.14 15.13 -27.42
C SER A 242 0.15 14.47 -26.07
N ALA A 243 -0.38 15.00 -24.98
CA ALA A 243 -0.22 14.45 -23.63
C ALA A 243 -0.95 13.11 -23.48
N PHE A 244 -2.19 13.00 -23.95
CA PHE A 244 -2.95 11.75 -24.02
C PHE A 244 -2.20 10.69 -24.82
N LEU A 245 -1.75 10.99 -26.04
CA LEU A 245 -1.02 10.03 -26.88
C LEU A 245 0.32 9.62 -26.26
N SER A 246 1.02 10.55 -25.60
CA SER A 246 2.25 10.24 -24.89
C SER A 246 2.01 9.25 -23.75
N GLY A 247 0.96 9.45 -22.94
CA GLY A 247 0.58 8.50 -21.90
C GLY A 247 0.09 7.17 -22.48
N TYR A 248 -0.75 7.21 -23.51
CA TYR A 248 -1.30 6.01 -24.16
C TYR A 248 -0.20 5.12 -24.76
N THR A 249 0.84 5.73 -25.36
CA THR A 249 1.97 5.00 -25.95
C THR A 249 3.04 4.59 -24.94
N ALA A 250 3.20 5.33 -23.85
CA ALA A 250 3.97 4.88 -22.69
C ALA A 250 3.36 3.62 -22.07
N GLY A 251 2.07 3.39 -22.32
CA GLY A 251 1.28 2.39 -21.66
C GLY A 251 0.84 2.90 -20.30
N CYS A 252 0.02 2.11 -19.63
CA CYS A 252 -0.23 2.32 -18.22
C CYS A 252 0.45 1.24 -17.41
N PRO A 253 1.10 1.63 -16.30
CA PRO A 253 1.77 0.68 -15.43
C PRO A 253 0.79 -0.28 -14.78
#